data_AF-A0AA35VMH3-F1
#
_entry.id   AF-A0AA35VMH3-F1
#
_cell.length_a   1.000
_cell.length_b   1.000
_cell.length_c   1.000
_cell.angle_alpha   90.00
_cell.angle_beta   90.00
_cell.angle_gamma   90.00
#
_symmetry.space_group_name_H-M   'P 1'
#
loop_
_entity.id
_entity.type
_entity.pdbx_description
1 polymer ?
#
loop_
_entity_poly.entity_id
_entity_poly.type
_entity_poly.pdbx_seq_one_letter_code
_entity_poly.pdbx_strand_id
1 'polypeptide(L)'
;MLFSFYLKYRKPQFKTLSLKNIVALNVYAHVSTENFINIKFKGFRGASRTEDEFTLADLPCMIPYDWISVFLIVLKDENTYEPVVAHLKRMLICYIHEVAKNGYRNSVRSEEKSGSEG
;
A
#
# COMPACT_ATOMS: atom_id res chain seq x y z
N MET A 1 -3.45 13.10 -7.73
CA MET A 1 -3.60 11.63 -7.57
C MET A 1 -3.51 11.29 -6.10
N LEU A 2 -4.33 10.36 -5.60
CA LEU A 2 -4.34 9.94 -4.18
C LEU A 2 -2.94 9.52 -3.70
N PHE A 3 -2.17 8.86 -4.58
CA PHE A 3 -0.78 8.48 -4.34
C PHE A 3 0.16 9.68 -4.14
N SER A 4 0.06 10.68 -5.03
CA SER A 4 0.81 11.94 -4.94
C SER A 4 0.43 12.75 -3.70
N PHE A 5 -0.84 12.67 -3.28
CA PHE A 5 -1.31 13.25 -2.03
C PHE A 5 -0.61 12.58 -0.85
N TYR A 6 -0.61 11.25 -0.76
CA TYR A 6 0.07 10.54 0.33
C TYR A 6 1.60 10.75 0.34
N LEU A 7 2.24 10.76 -0.83
CA LEU A 7 3.69 11.06 -0.95
C LEU A 7 4.04 12.49 -0.51
N LYS A 8 3.11 13.45 -0.64
CA LYS A 8 3.31 14.85 -0.22
C LYS A 8 3.30 15.00 1.31
N TYR A 9 2.60 14.13 2.03
CA TYR A 9 2.32 14.31 3.46
C TYR A 9 3.21 13.50 4.42
N ARG A 10 4.09 12.59 3.97
CA ARG A 10 5.08 11.97 4.87
C ARG A 10 6.41 11.59 4.22
N LYS A 11 7.47 11.74 5.02
CA LYS A 11 8.80 11.18 4.79
C LYS A 11 8.66 9.66 4.59
N PRO A 12 9.21 9.08 3.52
CA PRO A 12 9.09 7.67 3.31
C PRO A 12 9.81 6.90 4.42
N GLN A 13 9.11 5.97 5.06
CA GLN A 13 9.72 5.02 5.99
C GLN A 13 10.45 3.89 5.25
N PHE A 14 11.10 4.18 4.11
CA PHE A 14 11.93 3.21 3.37
C PHE A 14 13.11 2.67 4.21
N LYS A 15 13.33 3.16 5.45
CA LYS A 15 14.42 2.73 6.33
C LYS A 15 14.18 1.39 7.05
N THR A 16 12.96 0.87 7.07
CA THR A 16 12.67 -0.43 7.70
C THR A 16 11.93 -1.32 6.73
N LEU A 17 12.68 -1.86 5.76
CA LEU A 17 12.31 -3.10 5.07
C LEU A 17 12.19 -4.21 6.12
N SER A 18 11.00 -4.42 6.66
CA SER A 18 10.70 -5.68 7.31
C SER A 18 10.61 -6.73 6.22
N LEU A 19 11.64 -7.59 6.12
CA LEU A 19 11.61 -8.82 5.30
C LEU A 19 10.48 -9.79 5.72
N LYS A 20 9.81 -9.50 6.83
CA LYS A 20 8.69 -10.29 7.34
C LYS A 20 7.37 -9.70 6.86
N ASN A 21 6.71 -10.46 6.00
CA ASN A 21 5.37 -10.17 5.49
C ASN A 21 4.33 -10.23 6.62
N ILE A 22 3.26 -9.45 6.48
CA ILE A 22 2.07 -9.57 7.33
C ILE A 22 1.39 -10.92 7.02
N VAL A 23 1.30 -11.79 8.02
CA VAL A 23 0.71 -13.14 7.89
C VAL A 23 -0.66 -13.27 8.55
N ALA A 24 -0.98 -12.37 9.47
CA ALA A 24 -2.28 -12.29 10.14
C ALA A 24 -2.61 -10.84 10.50
N LEU A 25 -3.90 -10.56 10.65
CA LEU A 25 -4.44 -9.23 10.88
C LEU A 25 -5.61 -9.34 11.87
N ASN A 26 -5.57 -8.54 12.94
CA ASN A 26 -6.76 -8.23 13.72
C ASN A 26 -7.24 -6.84 13.32
N VAL A 27 -8.48 -6.76 12.84
CA VAL A 27 -9.12 -5.49 12.48
C VAL A 27 -9.81 -4.94 13.72
N TYR A 28 -9.40 -3.77 14.17
CA TYR A 28 -10.04 -3.05 15.26
C TYR A 28 -11.05 -2.07 14.69
N ALA A 29 -12.13 -1.82 15.44
CA ALA A 29 -13.23 -0.97 15.03
C ALA A 29 -12.75 0.43 14.57
N HIS A 30 -13.58 1.04 13.72
CA HIS A 30 -13.34 2.35 13.11
C HIS A 30 -12.78 3.39 14.07
N VAL A 31 -11.74 4.09 13.61
CA VAL A 31 -11.43 5.43 14.07
C VAL A 31 -12.22 6.38 13.17
N SER A 32 -13.31 6.94 13.70
CA SER A 32 -14.06 7.98 13.00
C SER A 32 -13.15 9.18 12.78
N THR A 33 -12.87 9.50 11.52
CA THR A 33 -12.27 10.78 11.15
C THR A 33 -13.30 11.53 10.29
N GLU A 34 -13.31 12.85 10.36
CA GLU A 34 -14.33 13.70 9.71
C GLU A 34 -14.44 13.48 8.19
N ASN A 35 -13.38 12.96 7.55
CA ASN A 35 -13.25 12.89 6.09
C ASN A 35 -13.11 11.48 5.52
N PHE A 36 -12.73 10.48 6.33
CA PHE A 36 -12.57 9.11 5.86
C PHE A 36 -12.65 8.07 6.99
N ILE A 37 -12.99 6.85 6.60
CA ILE A 37 -12.94 5.68 7.46
C ILE A 37 -11.46 5.31 7.67
N ASN A 38 -10.92 5.60 8.86
CA ASN A 38 -9.58 5.11 9.22
C ASN A 38 -9.75 3.89 10.12
N ILE A 39 -9.25 2.75 9.67
CA ILE A 39 -9.36 1.49 10.42
C ILE A 39 -8.02 1.17 11.00
N LYS A 40 -8.01 0.78 12.27
CA LYS A 40 -6.81 0.35 12.98
C LYS A 40 -6.65 -1.15 12.80
N PHE A 41 -5.44 -1.56 12.47
CA PHE A 41 -5.04 -2.94 12.33
C PHE A 41 -3.95 -3.26 13.35
N LYS A 42 -3.97 -4.50 13.84
CA LYS A 42 -2.82 -5.13 14.46
C LYS A 42 -2.37 -6.25 13.53
N GLY A 43 -1.26 -6.03 12.84
CA GLY A 43 -0.65 -7.00 11.96
C GLY A 43 0.39 -7.84 12.70
N PHE A 44 0.49 -9.11 12.32
CA PHE A 44 1.53 -10.00 12.81
C PHE A 44 2.47 -10.34 11.66
N ARG A 45 3.77 -10.11 11.86
CA ARG A 45 4.81 -10.30 10.83
C ARG A 45 5.65 -11.54 11.07
N GLY A 46 5.77 -12.35 10.02
CA GLY A 46 6.65 -13.53 9.96
C GLY A 46 6.34 -14.60 11.01
N ALA A 47 7.19 -15.63 11.08
CA ALA A 47 7.00 -16.77 11.97
C ALA A 47 7.10 -16.41 13.47
N SER A 48 7.87 -15.39 13.81
CA SER A 48 8.00 -14.89 15.19
C SER A 48 6.80 -14.07 15.67
N ARG A 49 5.79 -13.85 14.80
CA ARG A 49 4.58 -13.06 15.07
C ARG A 49 4.87 -11.73 15.76
N THR A 50 5.88 -11.02 15.26
CA THR A 50 6.15 -9.66 15.76
C THR A 50 4.93 -8.81 15.46
N GLU A 51 4.44 -8.13 16.48
CA GLU A 51 3.17 -7.40 16.43
C GLU A 51 3.41 -5.93 16.09
N ASP A 52 2.72 -5.44 15.08
CA ASP A 52 2.75 -4.04 14.67
C ASP A 52 1.32 -3.49 14.58
N GLU A 53 1.10 -2.29 15.09
CA GLU A 53 -0.16 -1.56 14.90
C GLU A 53 0.00 -0.50 13.81
N PHE A 54 -0.97 -0.42 12.90
CA PHE A 54 -1.00 0.58 11.82
C PHE A 54 -2.44 0.86 11.40
N THR A 55 -2.68 1.93 10.65
CA THR A 55 -4.03 2.25 10.14
C THR A 55 -4.09 2.27 8.61
N LEU A 56 -5.31 2.36 8.05
CA LEU A 56 -5.49 2.56 6.61
C LEU A 56 -4.68 3.76 6.07
N ALA A 57 -4.61 4.84 6.83
CA ALA A 57 -3.81 6.03 6.50
C ALA A 57 -2.29 5.80 6.49
N ASP A 58 -1.79 4.78 7.19
CA ASP A 58 -0.37 4.42 7.20
C ASP A 58 0.03 3.56 6.00
N LEU A 59 -0.93 2.85 5.38
CA LEU A 59 -0.67 1.95 4.25
C LEU A 59 0.21 2.61 3.17
N PRO A 60 -0.08 3.81 2.65
CA PRO A 60 0.76 4.43 1.61
C PRO A 60 2.23 4.61 1.99
N CYS A 61 2.57 4.60 3.28
CA CYS A 61 3.94 4.68 3.79
C CYS A 61 4.62 3.31 3.97
N MET A 62 3.86 2.22 3.87
CA MET A 62 4.34 0.84 3.95
C MET A 62 4.81 0.33 2.58
N ILE A 63 5.48 -0.81 2.55
CA ILE A 63 5.87 -1.44 1.28
C ILE A 63 4.64 -2.00 0.55
N PRO A 64 4.58 -1.93 -0.79
CA PRO A 64 3.42 -2.40 -1.56
C PRO A 64 3.03 -3.86 -1.28
N TYR A 65 3.99 -4.71 -0.93
CA TYR A 65 3.74 -6.10 -0.56
C TYR A 65 2.83 -6.21 0.67
N ASP A 66 3.01 -5.35 1.67
CA ASP A 66 2.15 -5.34 2.85
C ASP A 66 0.70 -5.00 2.48
N TRP A 67 0.49 -4.13 1.50
CA TRP A 67 -0.87 -3.76 1.05
C TRP A 67 -1.59 -4.95 0.44
N ILE A 68 -0.86 -5.73 -0.36
CA ILE A 68 -1.36 -6.96 -0.97
C ILE A 68 -1.68 -7.98 0.13
N SER A 69 -0.80 -8.16 1.12
CA SER A 69 -1.06 -9.07 2.25
C SER A 69 -2.31 -8.68 3.02
N VAL A 70 -2.47 -7.39 3.37
CA VAL A 70 -3.66 -6.88 4.05
C VAL A 70 -4.90 -7.14 3.20
N PHE A 71 -4.86 -6.79 1.90
CA PHE A 71 -5.95 -7.02 0.96
C PHE A 71 -6.38 -8.48 0.90
N LEU A 72 -5.44 -9.41 0.73
CA LEU A 72 -5.74 -10.85 0.66
C LEU A 72 -6.33 -11.39 1.96
N ILE A 73 -5.94 -10.85 3.11
CA ILE A 73 -6.49 -11.26 4.41
C ILE A 73 -7.93 -10.76 4.55
N VAL A 74 -8.20 -9.46 4.32
CA VAL A 74 -9.55 -8.91 4.49
C VAL A 74 -10.54 -9.39 3.44
N LEU A 75 -10.05 -9.77 2.24
CA LEU A 75 -10.89 -10.31 1.16
C LEU A 75 -11.55 -11.65 1.55
N LYS A 76 -10.97 -12.41 2.50
CA LYS A 76 -11.57 -13.65 3.00
C LYS A 76 -12.93 -13.43 3.68
N ASP A 77 -13.19 -12.22 4.14
CA ASP A 77 -14.44 -11.80 4.79
C ASP A 77 -14.90 -10.45 4.19
N GLU A 78 -15.00 -10.41 2.87
CA GLU A 78 -15.31 -9.17 2.11
C GLU A 78 -16.62 -8.52 2.56
N ASN A 79 -17.63 -9.31 2.93
CA ASN A 79 -18.92 -8.78 3.38
C ASN A 79 -18.80 -7.94 4.66
N THR A 80 -17.92 -8.36 5.58
CA THR A 80 -17.68 -7.64 6.85
C THR A 80 -16.81 -6.41 6.64
N TYR A 81 -15.90 -6.44 5.66
CA TYR A 81 -14.89 -5.41 5.44
C TYR A 81 -15.02 -4.67 4.11
N GLU A 82 -16.22 -4.61 3.51
CA GLU A 82 -16.45 -4.05 2.16
C GLU A 82 -15.81 -2.66 1.97
N PRO A 83 -15.96 -1.68 2.89
CA PRO A 83 -15.37 -0.35 2.70
C PRO A 83 -13.83 -0.39 2.65
N VAL A 84 -13.23 -1.31 3.41
CA VAL A 84 -11.78 -1.54 3.50
C VAL A 84 -11.27 -2.13 2.20
N VAL A 85 -11.97 -3.16 1.73
CA VAL A 85 -11.67 -3.86 0.48
C VAL A 85 -11.77 -2.91 -0.70
N ALA A 86 -12.83 -2.08 -0.76
CA ALA A 86 -12.99 -1.07 -1.79
C ALA A 86 -11.85 -0.04 -1.79
N HIS A 87 -11.41 0.41 -0.61
CA HIS A 87 -10.28 1.34 -0.49
C HIS A 87 -8.96 0.71 -0.96
N LEU A 88 -8.67 -0.50 -0.50
CA LEU A 88 -7.46 -1.25 -0.87
C LEU A 88 -7.40 -1.54 -2.37
N LYS A 89 -8.54 -1.93 -2.99
CA LYS A 89 -8.66 -2.12 -4.45
C LYS A 89 -8.26 -0.83 -5.19
N ARG A 90 -8.79 0.33 -4.78
CA ARG A 90 -8.45 1.63 -5.38
C ARG A 90 -6.97 1.96 -5.23
N MET A 91 -6.40 1.75 -4.04
CA MET A 91 -4.97 1.97 -3.80
C MET A 91 -4.09 1.10 -4.72
N LEU A 92 -4.37 -0.20 -4.81
CA LEU A 92 -3.63 -1.13 -5.66
C LEU A 92 -3.72 -0.76 -7.14
N ILE A 93 -4.91 -0.41 -7.62
CA ILE A 93 -5.11 0.07 -9.01
C ILE A 93 -4.28 1.33 -9.26
N CYS A 94 -4.33 2.32 -8.35
CA CYS A 94 -3.52 3.53 -8.49
C CYS A 94 -2.02 3.24 -8.53
N TYR A 95 -1.55 2.32 -7.68
CA TYR A 95 -0.15 1.91 -7.65
C TYR A 95 0.28 1.23 -8.96
N ILE A 96 -0.50 0.26 -9.45
CA ILE A 96 -0.23 -0.44 -10.72
C ILE A 96 -0.17 0.57 -11.88
N HIS A 97 -1.14 1.49 -11.94
CA HIS A 97 -1.19 2.50 -12.98
C HIS A 97 0.03 3.43 -12.95
N GLU A 98 0.47 3.85 -11.76
CA GLU A 98 1.64 4.71 -11.58
C GLU A 98 2.94 3.97 -11.95
N VAL A 99 3.09 2.71 -11.54
CA VAL A 99 4.25 1.88 -11.90
C VAL A 99 4.31 1.65 -13.42
N ALA A 100 3.18 1.32 -14.05
CA ALA A 100 3.10 1.12 -15.50
C ALA A 100 3.47 2.40 -16.27
N LYS A 101 2.94 3.55 -15.84
CA LYS A 101 3.26 4.86 -16.42
C LYS A 101 4.75 5.20 -16.29
N ASN A 102 5.35 4.94 -15.14
CA ASN A 102 6.77 5.20 -14.92
C ASN A 102 7.67 4.22 -15.69
N GLY A 103 7.25 2.95 -15.82
CA GLY A 103 7.92 1.96 -16.68
C GLY A 103 7.95 2.41 -18.15
N TYR A 104 6.80 2.85 -18.67
CA TYR A 104 6.70 3.39 -20.03
C TYR A 104 7.56 4.65 -20.23
N ARG A 105 7.56 5.57 -19.27
CA ARG A 105 8.39 6.79 -19.35
C ARG A 105 9.90 6.46 -19.37
N ASN A 106 10.31 5.44 -18.62
CA ASN A 106 11.70 5.00 -18.56
C ASN A 106 12.13 4.26 -19.84
N SER A 107 11.23 3.49 -20.49
CA SER A 107 11.54 2.85 -21.77
C SER A 107 11.76 3.89 -22.88
N VAL A 108 10.85 4.86 -23.00
CA VAL A 108 10.97 5.95 -24.00
C VAL A 108 12.26 6.75 -23.79
N ARG A 109 12.61 7.08 -22.54
CA ARG A 109 13.84 7.82 -22.23
C ARG A 109 15.11 7.01 -22.47
N SER A 110 15.02 5.69 -22.45
CA SER A 110 16.15 4.79 -22.75
C SER A 110 16.36 4.70 -24.26
N GLU A 111 15.28 4.63 -25.05
CA GLU A 111 15.31 4.63 -26.51
C GLU A 111 15.85 5.96 -27.10
N GLU A 112 15.46 7.11 -26.54
CA GLU A 112 15.95 8.43 -26.95
C GLU A 112 17.47 8.60 -26.72
N LYS A 113 18.02 8.00 -25.66
CA LYS A 113 19.46 8.04 -25.38
C LYS A 113 20.26 7.15 -26.33
N SER A 114 19.74 5.97 -26.69
CA SER A 114 20.39 5.08 -27.66
C SER A 114 20.33 5.59 -29.11
N GLY A 115 19.40 6.50 -29.44
CA GLY A 115 19.28 7.11 -30.76
C GLY A 115 20.11 8.37 -30.99
N SER A 116 20.79 8.89 -29.96
CA SER A 116 21.55 10.15 -30.03
C SER A 116 23.08 9.97 -30.12
N GLU A 117 23.57 8.73 -30.23
CA GLU A 117 25.00 8.40 -30.39
C GLU A 117 25.37 7.92 -31.81
N GLY A 118 24.56 8.23 -32.82
CA GLY A 118 24.77 7.86 -34.23
C GLY A 118 25.33 8.99 -35.09
#